data_AF-A0A1W1EDL8-F1
#
_entry.id   AF-A0A1W1EDL8-F1
#
_cell.length_a   1.000
_cell.length_b   1.000
_cell.length_c   1.000
_cell.angle_alpha   90.00
_cell.angle_beta   90.00
_cell.angle_gamma   90.00
#
_symmetry.space_group_name_H-M   'P 1'
#
loop_
_entity.id
_entity.type
_entity.pdbx_description
1 polymer ?
#
loop_
_entity_poly.entity_id
_entity_poly.type
_entity_poly.pdbx_seq_one_letter_code
_entity_poly.pdbx_strand_id
1 'polypeptide(L)'
;MSIDNDENLKKNTYKKRIMQILNAKRLEEQNKNSKNSNKTEYTEEEKKNILQSINDKRLEKNLYEEMYKKRVENKRIYTYGTRKFYKFLYMDRGYMIEVSDLLKIKSKPMELELYYKNFEELKKKKFLIKIEPYSPRIFISPDLIRVYFKGYSLEDEI
;
A
#
# COMPACT_ATOMS: atom_id res chain seq x y z
N MET A 1 22.83 -30.10 -21.03
CA MET A 1 22.01 -29.59 -19.90
C MET A 1 22.91 -28.79 -18.98
N SER A 2 23.15 -27.50 -19.27
CA SER A 2 24.08 -26.69 -18.44
C SER A 2 23.71 -25.20 -18.35
N ILE A 3 22.60 -24.76 -18.96
CA ILE A 3 22.27 -23.33 -19.10
C ILE A 3 21.48 -22.82 -17.88
N ASP A 4 20.63 -23.66 -17.26
CA ASP A 4 19.75 -23.28 -16.15
C ASP A 4 20.46 -23.04 -14.81
N ASN A 5 21.67 -23.60 -14.65
CA ASN A 5 22.48 -23.41 -13.44
C ASN A 5 23.19 -22.05 -13.41
N ASP A 6 23.59 -21.52 -14.57
CA ASP A 6 24.33 -20.27 -14.69
C ASP A 6 23.41 -19.04 -14.53
N GLU A 7 22.18 -19.10 -15.03
CA GLU A 7 21.17 -18.04 -14.80
C GLU A 7 20.76 -17.96 -13.33
N ASN A 8 20.56 -19.09 -12.66
CA ASN A 8 20.25 -19.10 -11.23
C ASN A 8 21.40 -18.55 -10.38
N LEU A 9 22.65 -18.86 -10.74
CA LEU A 9 23.83 -18.33 -10.05
C LEU A 9 23.98 -16.81 -10.23
N LYS A 10 23.74 -16.30 -11.44
CA LYS A 10 23.71 -14.85 -11.75
C LYS A 10 22.58 -14.12 -11.01
N LYS A 11 21.39 -14.72 -10.92
CA LYS A 11 20.24 -14.15 -10.21
C LYS A 11 20.49 -14.09 -8.70
N ASN A 12 21.15 -15.10 -8.14
CA ASN A 12 21.47 -15.20 -6.72
C ASN A 12 22.59 -14.23 -6.30
N THR A 13 23.61 -14.05 -7.14
CA THR A 13 24.67 -13.05 -6.94
C THR A 13 24.14 -11.62 -7.06
N TYR A 14 23.25 -11.36 -8.03
CA TYR A 14 22.59 -10.06 -8.16
C TYR A 14 21.71 -9.72 -6.96
N LYS A 15 20.92 -10.69 -6.46
CA LYS A 15 20.11 -10.53 -5.24
C LYS A 15 20.98 -10.22 -4.01
N LYS A 16 22.13 -10.89 -3.87
CA LYS A 16 23.10 -10.61 -2.78
C LYS A 16 23.67 -9.19 -2.89
N ARG A 17 24.02 -8.72 -4.10
CA ARG A 17 24.48 -7.33 -4.31
C ARG A 17 23.41 -6.31 -3.96
N ILE A 18 22.16 -6.51 -4.41
CA ILE A 18 21.04 -5.63 -4.03
C ILE A 18 20.88 -5.59 -2.51
N MET A 19 20.93 -6.74 -1.85
CA MET A 19 20.76 -6.83 -0.40
C MET A 19 21.90 -6.12 0.37
N GLN A 20 23.13 -6.21 -0.12
CA GLN A 20 24.27 -5.46 0.43
C GLN A 20 24.10 -3.95 0.26
N ILE A 21 23.67 -3.48 -0.91
CA ILE A 21 23.41 -2.05 -1.17
C ILE A 21 22.28 -1.53 -0.26
N LEU A 22 21.19 -2.29 -0.13
CA LEU A 22 20.06 -1.91 0.72
C LEU A 22 20.46 -1.87 2.20
N ASN A 23 21.29 -2.80 2.67
CA ASN A 23 21.77 -2.81 4.05
C ASN A 23 22.73 -1.66 4.33
N ALA A 24 23.62 -1.32 3.39
CA ALA A 24 24.50 -0.16 3.51
C ALA A 24 23.69 1.14 3.62
N LYS A 25 22.66 1.31 2.77
CA LYS A 25 21.75 2.47 2.83
C LYS A 25 21.01 2.56 4.17
N ARG A 26 20.48 1.44 4.69
CA ARG A 26 19.82 1.41 6.01
C ARG A 26 20.76 1.81 7.15
N LEU A 27 22.01 1.35 7.10
CA LEU A 27 23.02 1.67 8.12
C LEU A 27 23.38 3.17 8.09
N GLU A 28 23.50 3.75 6.89
CA GLU A 28 23.71 5.20 6.73
C GLU A 28 22.53 6.02 7.27
N GLU A 29 21.29 5.61 7.00
CA GLU A 29 20.08 6.28 7.51
C GLU A 29 20.00 6.22 9.04
N GLN A 30 20.32 5.07 9.65
CA GLN A 30 20.39 4.93 11.10
C GLN A 30 21.45 5.84 11.72
N ASN A 31 22.63 5.92 11.11
CA ASN A 31 23.73 6.77 11.56
C ASN A 31 23.45 8.28 11.39
N LYS A 32 22.68 8.67 10.39
CA LYS A 32 22.25 10.06 10.19
C LYS A 32 21.17 10.47 11.21
N ASN A 33 20.23 9.59 11.50
CA ASN A 33 19.17 9.85 12.48
C ASN A 33 19.69 9.96 13.92
N SER A 34 20.74 9.22 14.29
CA SER A 34 21.36 9.30 15.62
C SER A 34 22.25 10.53 15.82
N LYS A 35 22.73 11.18 14.76
CA LYS A 35 23.56 12.41 14.83
C LYS A 35 22.75 13.71 14.81
N ASN A 36 21.50 13.68 14.37
CA ASN A 36 20.70 14.88 14.08
C ASN A 36 19.86 15.42 15.24
N SER A 37 19.86 14.80 16.43
CA SER A 37 18.95 15.24 17.49
C SER A 37 19.31 16.58 18.15
N ASN A 38 20.54 17.11 17.97
CA ASN A 38 21.01 18.36 18.63
C ASN A 38 21.96 19.23 17.76
N LYS A 39 21.94 19.11 16.42
CA LYS A 39 22.88 19.85 15.54
C LYS A 39 22.29 21.20 15.10
N THR A 40 22.91 22.31 15.49
CA THR A 40 22.47 23.69 15.15
C THR A 40 23.04 24.19 13.82
N GLU A 41 24.12 23.58 13.31
CA GLU A 41 24.79 23.99 12.07
C GLU A 41 24.82 22.85 11.04
N TYR A 42 24.36 23.16 9.83
CA TYR A 42 24.32 22.25 8.68
C TYR A 42 25.28 22.71 7.60
N THR A 43 26.04 21.78 7.01
CA THR A 43 26.81 22.07 5.80
C THR A 43 25.89 22.32 4.60
N GLU A 44 26.37 22.98 3.56
CA GLU A 44 25.57 23.21 2.34
C GLU A 44 25.09 21.90 1.70
N GLU A 45 25.90 20.84 1.77
CA GLU A 45 25.51 19.51 1.29
C GLU A 45 24.44 18.86 2.17
N GLU A 46 24.53 19.01 3.50
CA GLU A 46 23.49 18.57 4.43
C GLU A 46 22.18 19.31 4.20
N LYS A 47 22.21 20.64 4.00
CA LYS A 47 21.03 21.45 3.66
C LYS A 47 20.38 20.97 2.36
N LYS A 48 21.18 20.72 1.32
CA LYS A 48 20.69 20.18 0.04
C LYS A 48 20.01 18.82 0.21
N ASN A 49 20.63 17.92 0.98
CA ASN A 49 20.06 16.60 1.27
C ASN A 49 18.76 16.69 2.08
N ILE A 50 18.71 17.58 3.07
CA ILE A 50 17.51 17.84 3.87
C ILE A 50 16.39 18.37 2.98
N LEU A 51 16.67 19.39 2.16
CA LEU A 51 15.71 19.96 1.21
C LEU A 51 15.17 18.91 0.25
N GLN A 52 16.05 18.07 -0.30
CA GLN A 52 15.64 16.96 -1.17
C GLN A 52 14.70 16.00 -0.43
N SER A 53 15.05 15.57 0.78
CA SER A 53 14.21 14.67 1.57
C SER A 53 12.83 15.26 1.90
N ILE A 54 12.75 16.58 2.11
CA ILE A 54 11.48 17.29 2.34
C ILE A 54 10.65 17.32 1.06
N ASN A 55 11.27 17.61 -0.09
CA ASN A 55 10.60 17.61 -1.38
C ASN A 55 10.10 16.21 -1.76
N ASP A 56 10.89 15.17 -1.53
CA ASP A 56 10.48 13.79 -1.79
C ASP A 56 9.26 13.41 -0.93
N LYS A 57 9.24 13.78 0.36
CA LYS A 57 8.07 13.59 1.24
C LYS A 57 6.83 14.34 0.76
N ARG A 58 7.00 15.57 0.24
CA ARG A 58 5.89 16.35 -0.33
C ARG A 58 5.32 15.67 -1.58
N LEU A 59 6.19 15.21 -2.48
CA LEU A 59 5.79 14.49 -3.68
C LEU A 59 5.06 13.19 -3.35
N GLU A 60 5.55 12.43 -2.38
CA GLU A 60 4.91 11.19 -1.92
C GLU A 60 3.51 11.45 -1.35
N LYS A 61 3.38 12.49 -0.51
CA LYS A 61 2.08 12.90 0.05
C LYS A 61 1.09 13.29 -1.05
N ASN A 62 1.52 14.10 -2.02
CA ASN A 62 0.67 14.53 -3.13
C ASN A 62 0.20 13.32 -3.96
N LEU A 63 1.13 12.41 -4.29
CA LEU A 63 0.80 11.18 -5.01
C LEU A 63 -0.22 10.34 -4.25
N TYR A 64 -0.06 10.20 -2.94
CA TYR A 64 -0.99 9.44 -2.10
C TYR A 64 -2.39 10.06 -2.10
N GLU A 65 -2.49 11.38 -1.98
CA GLU A 65 -3.77 12.11 -2.03
C GLU A 65 -4.44 11.98 -3.40
N GLU A 66 -3.68 12.08 -4.50
CA GLU A 66 -4.20 11.86 -5.85
C GLU A 66 -4.72 10.44 -6.05
N MET A 67 -3.97 9.43 -5.61
CA MET A 67 -4.41 8.04 -5.72
C MET A 67 -5.59 7.74 -4.81
N TYR A 68 -5.67 8.40 -3.65
CA TYR A 68 -6.85 8.31 -2.79
C TYR A 68 -8.08 8.87 -3.50
N LYS A 69 -8.00 10.08 -4.09
CA LYS A 69 -9.08 10.65 -4.89
C LYS A 69 -9.51 9.70 -5.99
N LYS A 70 -8.59 9.17 -6.79
CA LYS A 70 -8.89 8.20 -7.86
C LYS A 70 -9.60 6.93 -7.37
N ARG A 71 -9.36 6.50 -6.11
CA ARG A 71 -10.05 5.33 -5.52
C ARG A 71 -11.51 5.61 -5.20
N VAL A 72 -11.85 6.82 -4.78
CA VAL A 72 -13.15 7.16 -4.18
C VAL A 72 -14.02 8.09 -5.03
N GLU A 73 -13.42 8.83 -5.94
CA GLU A 73 -14.10 9.79 -6.80
C GLU A 73 -15.02 9.06 -7.78
N ASN A 74 -16.25 9.58 -7.90
CA ASN A 74 -17.33 9.05 -8.74
C ASN A 74 -17.58 7.56 -8.48
N LYS A 75 -17.54 7.15 -7.20
CA LYS A 75 -17.84 5.77 -6.79
C LYS A 75 -19.22 5.68 -6.17
N ARG A 76 -19.94 4.63 -6.56
CA ARG A 76 -21.31 4.40 -6.10
C ARG A 76 -21.34 4.08 -4.61
N ILE A 77 -22.15 4.83 -3.86
CA ILE A 77 -22.37 4.64 -2.42
C ILE A 77 -23.66 3.88 -2.18
N TYR A 78 -23.58 2.76 -1.46
CA TYR A 78 -24.71 1.98 -0.99
C TYR A 78 -25.02 2.31 0.46
N THR A 79 -26.29 2.52 0.76
CA THR A 79 -26.77 2.79 2.13
C THR A 79 -27.50 1.57 2.68
N TYR A 80 -27.09 1.10 3.85
CA TYR A 80 -27.81 0.07 4.61
C TYR A 80 -27.98 0.57 6.04
N GLY A 81 -29.21 0.96 6.39
CA GLY A 81 -29.48 1.67 7.64
C GLY A 81 -28.69 2.98 7.72
N THR A 82 -27.91 3.15 8.79
CA THR A 82 -27.06 4.33 9.01
C THR A 82 -25.67 4.23 8.37
N ARG A 83 -25.32 3.06 7.82
CA ARG A 83 -23.96 2.76 7.33
C ARG A 83 -23.88 2.95 5.81
N LYS A 84 -22.74 3.45 5.36
CA LYS A 84 -22.44 3.72 3.94
C LYS A 84 -21.33 2.80 3.46
N PHE A 85 -21.48 2.25 2.27
CA PHE A 85 -20.57 1.26 1.72
C PHE A 85 -20.19 1.55 0.27
N TYR A 86 -18.96 1.20 -0.10
CA TYR A 86 -18.55 1.02 -1.49
C TYR A 86 -18.51 -0.46 -1.82
N LYS A 87 -18.87 -0.82 -3.06
CA LYS A 87 -18.84 -2.20 -3.55
C LYS A 87 -17.62 -2.44 -4.43
N PHE A 88 -16.98 -3.60 -4.29
CA PHE A 88 -15.87 -4.00 -5.15
C PHE A 88 -16.36 -4.64 -6.45
N LEU A 89 -15.68 -4.34 -7.55
CA LEU A 89 -15.85 -5.01 -8.83
C LEU A 89 -14.96 -6.25 -8.94
N TYR A 90 -15.45 -7.27 -9.64
CA TYR A 90 -14.69 -8.47 -10.03
C TYR A 90 -14.14 -9.32 -8.86
N MET A 91 -14.75 -9.21 -7.68
CA MET A 91 -14.58 -10.19 -6.59
C MET A 91 -15.52 -11.39 -6.80
N ASP A 92 -15.21 -12.49 -6.12
CA ASP A 92 -16.00 -13.74 -6.12
C ASP A 92 -17.43 -13.56 -5.61
N ARG A 93 -17.63 -12.57 -4.72
CA ARG A 93 -18.96 -12.12 -4.26
C ARG A 93 -19.01 -10.60 -4.36
N GLY A 94 -20.23 -10.04 -4.30
CA GLY A 94 -20.45 -8.60 -4.18
C GLY A 94 -20.03 -8.06 -2.81
N TYR A 95 -18.72 -8.14 -2.50
CA TYR A 95 -18.15 -7.61 -1.28
C TYR A 95 -18.16 -6.10 -1.28
N MET A 96 -18.34 -5.55 -0.10
CA MET A 96 -18.50 -4.15 0.19
C MET A 96 -17.61 -3.76 1.36
N ILE A 97 -17.08 -2.54 1.33
CA ILE A 97 -16.31 -1.94 2.42
C ILE A 97 -17.06 -0.73 2.93
N GLU A 98 -17.06 -0.53 4.25
CA GLU A 98 -17.63 0.67 4.84
C GLU A 98 -16.77 1.89 4.48
N VAL A 99 -17.40 3.02 4.18
CA VAL A 99 -16.70 4.27 3.81
C VAL A 99 -15.69 4.68 4.90
N SER A 100 -16.03 4.49 6.17
CA SER A 100 -15.15 4.79 7.30
C SER A 100 -13.93 3.89 7.40
N ASP A 101 -14.02 2.64 6.91
CA ASP A 101 -12.91 1.69 6.96
C ASP A 101 -11.92 1.90 5.82
N LEU A 102 -12.38 2.45 4.70
CA LEU A 102 -11.51 2.77 3.57
C LEU A 102 -10.40 3.76 3.95
N LEU A 103 -10.70 4.74 4.81
CA LEU A 103 -9.75 5.71 5.35
C LEU A 103 -8.66 5.08 6.24
N LYS A 104 -8.92 3.90 6.78
CA LYS A 104 -8.00 3.20 7.69
C LYS A 104 -6.94 2.40 6.93
N ILE A 105 -7.16 2.11 5.64
CA ILE A 105 -6.26 1.27 4.85
C ILE A 105 -4.93 1.99 4.64
N LYS A 106 -3.84 1.27 4.92
CA LYS A 106 -2.47 1.75 4.73
C LYS A 106 -1.72 0.90 3.71
N SER A 107 -0.47 1.28 3.44
CA SER A 107 0.44 0.49 2.61
C SER A 107 0.81 -0.85 3.24
N LYS A 108 0.89 -0.90 4.57
CA LYS A 108 1.08 -2.14 5.32
C LYS A 108 -0.21 -2.97 5.29
N PRO A 109 -0.14 -4.27 4.98
CA PRO A 109 -1.25 -5.20 5.15
C PRO A 109 -1.92 -5.10 6.52
N MET A 110 -3.25 -5.02 6.52
CA MET A 110 -4.07 -5.03 7.73
C MET A 110 -5.32 -5.89 7.55
N GLU A 111 -5.82 -6.45 8.65
CA GLU A 111 -7.08 -7.17 8.64
C GLU A 111 -8.27 -6.20 8.66
N LEU A 112 -9.21 -6.39 7.73
CA LEU A 112 -10.47 -5.65 7.67
C LEU A 112 -11.63 -6.57 7.35
N GLU A 113 -12.82 -6.20 7.85
CA GLU A 113 -14.06 -6.91 7.56
C GLU A 113 -14.70 -6.34 6.29
N LEU A 114 -14.92 -7.19 5.29
CA LEU A 114 -15.74 -6.88 4.13
C LEU A 114 -17.12 -7.51 4.29
N TYR A 115 -18.12 -6.79 3.81
CA TYR A 115 -19.53 -7.14 3.93
C TYR A 115 -20.05 -7.70 2.60
N TYR A 116 -20.94 -8.67 2.64
CA TYR A 116 -21.63 -9.15 1.45
C TYR A 116 -23.07 -9.45 1.80
N LYS A 117 -23.96 -9.21 0.84
CA LYS A 117 -25.40 -9.45 1.02
C LYS A 117 -25.72 -10.91 0.69
N ASN A 118 -26.30 -11.62 1.65
CA ASN A 118 -27.09 -12.82 1.39
C ASN A 118 -28.58 -12.44 1.34
N PHE A 119 -29.46 -13.40 1.00
CA PHE A 119 -30.90 -13.16 0.76
C PHE A 119 -31.57 -12.20 1.76
N GLU A 120 -31.26 -12.31 3.06
CA GLU A 120 -31.88 -11.46 4.10
C GLU A 120 -30.89 -10.65 4.94
N GLU A 121 -29.61 -11.03 4.99
CA GLU A 121 -28.64 -10.48 5.95
C GLU A 121 -27.35 -9.99 5.31
N LEU A 122 -26.78 -8.93 5.91
CA LEU A 122 -25.44 -8.45 5.63
C LEU A 122 -24.43 -9.29 6.41
N LYS A 123 -23.79 -10.25 5.73
CA LYS A 123 -22.74 -11.07 6.32
C LYS A 123 -21.39 -10.38 6.19
N LYS A 124 -20.44 -10.75 7.05
CA LYS A 124 -19.09 -10.20 7.05
C LYS A 124 -18.04 -11.30 7.00
N LYS A 125 -16.90 -11.01 6.37
CA LYS A 125 -15.74 -11.89 6.31
C LYS A 125 -14.47 -11.04 6.43
N LYS A 126 -13.46 -11.56 7.13
CA LYS A 126 -12.15 -10.90 7.27
C LYS A 126 -11.27 -11.13 6.06
N PHE A 127 -10.54 -10.09 5.67
CA PHE A 127 -9.57 -10.07 4.58
C PHE A 127 -8.31 -9.36 5.01
N LEU A 128 -7.19 -9.71 4.38
CA LEU A 128 -5.98 -8.91 4.46
C LEU A 128 -6.02 -7.87 3.34
N ILE A 129 -5.92 -6.59 3.69
CA ILE A 129 -6.07 -5.47 2.75
C ILE A 129 -4.88 -4.53 2.87
N LYS A 130 -4.42 -4.03 1.72
CA LYS A 130 -3.47 -2.91 1.61
C LYS A 130 -3.79 -2.03 0.41
N ILE A 131 -3.15 -0.89 0.35
CA ILE A 131 -3.08 -0.05 -0.85
C ILE A 131 -1.63 0.16 -1.25
N GLU A 132 -1.40 0.57 -2.50
CA GLU A 132 -0.07 0.98 -2.95
C GLU A 132 -0.08 2.46 -3.32
N PRO A 133 0.97 3.23 -2.96
CA PRO A 133 0.96 4.69 -3.11
C PRO A 133 0.84 5.14 -4.57
N TYR A 134 1.20 4.28 -5.53
CA TYR A 134 1.19 4.55 -6.96
C TYR A 134 0.08 3.79 -7.73
N SER A 135 -0.91 3.22 -7.02
CA SER A 135 -1.98 2.46 -7.65
C SER A 135 -3.36 2.90 -7.18
N PRO A 136 -4.33 3.14 -8.08
CA PRO A 136 -5.71 3.42 -7.70
C PRO A 136 -6.47 2.14 -7.29
N ARG A 137 -5.82 0.97 -7.24
CA ARG A 137 -6.44 -0.29 -6.83
C ARG A 137 -6.27 -0.53 -5.33
N ILE A 138 -7.21 -1.28 -4.77
CA ILE A 138 -7.17 -1.79 -3.40
C ILE A 138 -6.77 -3.27 -3.49
N PHE A 139 -5.70 -3.64 -2.79
CA PHE A 139 -5.13 -4.97 -2.86
C PHE A 139 -5.68 -5.82 -1.72
N ILE A 140 -6.37 -6.89 -2.06
CA ILE A 140 -7.09 -7.74 -1.12
C ILE A 140 -6.57 -9.17 -1.24
N SER A 141 -6.36 -9.82 -0.10
CA SER A 141 -6.11 -11.25 0.00
C SER A 141 -7.23 -11.90 0.83
N PRO A 142 -7.87 -12.97 0.32
CA PRO A 142 -8.91 -13.71 1.04
C PRO A 142 -8.36 -14.61 2.14
N ASP A 143 -7.06 -14.90 2.12
CA ASP A 143 -6.36 -15.74 3.07
C ASP A 143 -5.47 -14.86 3.96
N LEU A 144 -5.57 -15.04 5.28
CA LEU A 144 -4.79 -14.29 6.26
C LEU A 144 -3.37 -14.86 6.44
N ILE A 145 -3.15 -16.12 6.04
CA ILE A 145 -1.90 -16.86 6.23
C ILE A 145 -1.13 -16.94 4.91
N ARG A 146 -1.79 -17.39 3.83
CA ARG A 146 -1.15 -17.52 2.50
C ARG A 146 -1.40 -16.27 1.65
N VAL A 147 -0.60 -15.24 1.94
CA VAL A 147 -0.82 -13.90 1.42
C VAL A 147 -0.55 -13.80 -0.09
N TYR A 148 -1.62 -13.78 -0.88
CA TYR A 148 -1.61 -13.40 -2.30
C TYR A 148 -2.58 -12.24 -2.51
N PHE A 149 -2.04 -11.07 -2.86
CA PHE A 149 -2.83 -9.87 -3.08
C PHE A 149 -3.28 -9.74 -4.53
N LYS A 150 -4.58 -9.58 -4.73
CA LYS A 150 -5.16 -9.18 -6.02
C LYS A 150 -5.71 -7.76 -5.91
N GLY A 151 -5.48 -6.94 -6.95
CA GLY A 151 -5.96 -5.56 -7.00
C GLY A 151 -7.39 -5.48 -7.50
N TYR A 152 -8.23 -4.75 -6.78
CA TYR A 152 -9.64 -4.52 -7.08
C TYR A 152 -9.97 -3.03 -7.15
N SER A 153 -11.02 -2.70 -7.90
CA SER A 153 -11.57 -1.35 -8.01
C SER A 153 -12.96 -1.31 -7.36
N LEU A 154 -13.36 -0.13 -6.90
CA LEU A 154 -14.73 0.12 -6.45
C LEU A 154 -15.65 0.34 -7.66
N GLU A 155 -16.94 0.04 -7.50
CA GLU A 155 -17.97 0.26 -8.51
C GLU A 155 -18.16 1.76 -8.76
N ASP A 156 -18.09 2.16 -10.04
CA ASP A 156 -18.28 3.54 -10.46
C ASP A 156 -19.75 3.95 -10.37
N GLU A 157 -19.98 5.23 -10.10
CA GLU A 157 -21.28 5.88 -10.25
C GLU A 157 -21.51 6.16 -11.73
N ILE A 158 -22.62 5.66 -12.27
CA ILE A 158 -23.03 5.81 -13.69
C ILE A 158 -23.67 7.18 -13.88
#